data_AF-A0A838S8W4-F1
#
_entry.id   AF-A0A838S8W4-F1
#
_cell.length_a   1.000
_cell.length_b   1.000
_cell.length_c   1.000
_cell.angle_alpha   90.00
_cell.angle_beta   90.00
_cell.angle_gamma   90.00
#
_symmetry.space_group_name_H-M   'P 1'
#
loop_
_entity.id
_entity.type
_entity.pdbx_description
1 polymer ?
#
loop_
_entity_poly.entity_id
_entity_poly.type
_entity_poly.pdbx_seq_one_letter_code
_entity_poly.pdbx_strand_id
1 'polypeptide(L)' 'MSAPAAPRTTPVTSATDGRTHRIADDAYLAGLVAGSGRYTALCGRRVVAAALVCPPGPD' A
#
# COMPACT_ATOMS: atom_id res chain seq x y z
N MET A 1 -20.55 -10.95 22.43
CA MET A 1 -19.25 -11.29 21.81
C MET A 1 -18.98 -10.28 20.71
N SER A 2 -18.00 -9.40 20.90
CA SER A 2 -17.59 -8.45 19.85
C SER A 2 -16.85 -9.21 18.74
N ALA A 3 -17.16 -8.92 17.49
CA ALA A 3 -16.40 -9.44 16.35
C ALA A 3 -14.93 -8.99 16.44
N PRO A 4 -13.96 -9.81 16.03
CA PRO A 4 -12.57 -9.37 15.96
C PRO A 4 -12.47 -8.17 15.01
N ALA A 5 -11.79 -7.11 15.45
CA ALA A 5 -11.50 -5.97 14.58
C ALA A 5 -10.75 -6.50 13.35
N ALA A 6 -11.22 -6.13 12.15
CA ALA A 6 -10.56 -6.53 10.92
C ALA A 6 -9.07 -6.11 10.96
N PRO A 7 -8.15 -6.93 10.40
CA PRO A 7 -6.73 -6.58 10.35
C PRO A 7 -6.56 -5.21 9.69
N ARG A 8 -5.74 -4.34 10.29
CA ARG A 8 -5.47 -3.01 9.74
C ARG A 8 -4.62 -3.14 8.49
N THR A 9 -5.11 -2.56 7.41
CA THR A 9 -4.44 -2.62 6.10
C THR A 9 -4.43 -1.27 5.44
N THR A 10 -3.31 -0.97 4.78
CA THR A 10 -3.13 0.22 3.97
C THR A 10 -3.32 -0.12 2.48
N PRO A 11 -4.23 0.58 1.76
CA PRO A 11 -4.36 0.42 0.32
C PRO A 11 -3.18 1.09 -0.41
N VAL A 12 -2.52 0.35 -1.30
CA VAL A 12 -1.41 0.83 -2.11
C VAL A 12 -1.68 0.52 -3.57
N THR A 13 -1.65 1.53 -4.43
CA THR A 13 -1.75 1.35 -5.88
C THR A 13 -0.40 0.93 -6.44
N SER A 14 -0.42 -0.19 -7.16
CA SER A 14 0.75 -0.76 -7.81
C SER A 14 1.08 0.00 -9.10
N ALA A 15 2.32 0.43 -9.25
CA ALA A 15 2.85 0.99 -10.49
C ALA A 15 2.91 -0.04 -11.63
N THR A 16 2.90 -1.34 -11.31
CA THR A 16 3.10 -2.41 -12.28
C THR A 16 1.80 -2.81 -12.98
N ASP A 17 0.70 -2.94 -12.23
CA ASP A 17 -0.59 -3.39 -12.75
C ASP A 17 -1.71 -2.34 -12.62
N GLY A 18 -1.41 -1.17 -12.04
CA GLY A 18 -2.38 -0.09 -11.84
C GLY A 18 -3.48 -0.41 -10.83
N ARG A 19 -3.43 -1.59 -10.18
CA ARG A 19 -4.45 -2.04 -9.24
C ARG A 19 -4.07 -1.68 -7.82
N THR A 20 -5.09 -1.43 -7.00
CA THR A 20 -4.91 -1.22 -5.56
C THR A 20 -4.87 -2.55 -4.83
N HIS A 21 -3.81 -2.75 -4.06
CA HIS A 21 -3.59 -3.92 -3.23
C HIS A 21 -3.59 -3.54 -1.76
N ARG A 22 -4.01 -4.44 -0.88
CA ARG A 22 -3.98 -4.22 0.56
C ARG A 22 -2.68 -4.74 1.14
N ILE A 23 -1.95 -3.87 1.83
CA ILE A 23 -0.71 -4.17 2.55
C ILE A 23 -1.04 -4.19 4.05
N ALA A 24 -0.46 -5.11 4.81
CA ALA A 24 -0.54 -5.04 6.27
C ALA A 24 0.16 -3.77 6.77
N ASP A 25 -0.42 -3.08 7.76
CA ASP A 25 0.12 -1.79 8.22
C ASP A 25 1.56 -1.89 8.72
N ASP A 26 1.95 -2.99 9.39
CA ASP A 26 3.33 -3.23 9.83
C ASP A 26 4.31 -3.30 8.65
N ALA A 27 3.96 -4.04 7.60
CA ALA A 27 4.76 -4.18 6.40
C ALA A 27 4.82 -2.87 5.60
N TYR A 28 3.74 -2.09 5.61
CA TYR A 28 3.70 -0.77 5.00
C TYR A 28 4.63 0.22 5.74
N LEU A 29 4.56 0.28 7.08
CA LEU A 29 5.43 1.12 7.89
C LEU A 29 6.90 0.74 7.75
N ALA A 30 7.21 -0.57 7.77
CA ALA A 30 8.56 -1.05 7.53
C ALA A 30 9.08 -0.63 6.14
N GLY A 31 8.25 -0.75 5.10
CA GLY A 31 8.59 -0.35 3.74
C GLY A 31 8.77 1.16 3.57
N LEU A 32 8.01 1.96 4.32
CA LEU A 32 8.18 3.42 4.39
C LEU A 32 9.50 3.81 5.05
N VAL A 33 9.82 3.23 6.21
CA VAL A 33 11.09 3.49 6.92
C VAL A 33 12.30 3.10 6.06
N ALA A 34 12.20 2.01 5.32
CA ALA A 34 13.24 1.57 4.40
C ALA A 34 13.34 2.41 3.11
N GLY A 35 12.36 3.29 2.84
CA GLY A 35 12.32 4.11 1.61
C GLY A 35 12.27 3.30 0.31
N SER A 36 11.87 2.03 0.37
CA SER A 36 12.02 1.11 -0.77
C SER A 36 10.90 1.24 -1.82
N GLY A 37 9.74 1.78 -1.43
CA GLY A 37 8.54 1.86 -2.27
C GLY A 37 8.01 0.50 -2.72
N ARG A 38 8.42 -0.60 -2.07
CA ARG A 38 8.07 -1.98 -2.45
C ARG A 38 7.49 -2.72 -1.25
N TYR A 39 6.32 -3.33 -1.43
CA TYR A 39 5.54 -3.94 -0.36
C TYR A 39 5.08 -5.35 -0.75
N THR A 40 4.90 -6.23 0.23
CA THR A 40 4.22 -7.50 0.03
C THR A 40 2.75 -7.32 0.38
N ALA A 41 1.87 -7.50 -0.59
CA ALA A 41 0.43 -7.42 -0.37
C ALA A 41 -0.10 -8.69 0.27
N LEU A 42 -1.28 -8.58 0.92
CA LEU A 42 -2.01 -9.72 1.48
C LEU A 42 -2.41 -10.75 0.41
N CYS A 43 -2.48 -10.35 -0.86
CA CYS A 43 -2.68 -11.27 -1.99
C CYS A 43 -1.41 -12.04 -2.41
N GLY A 44 -0.29 -11.88 -1.68
CA GLY A 44 1.00 -12.51 -1.96
C GLY A 44 1.81 -11.84 -3.07
N ARG A 45 1.26 -10.81 -3.73
CA ARG A 45 1.97 -10.08 -4.80
C ARG A 45 2.92 -9.04 -4.23
N ARG A 46 4.05 -8.85 -4.91
CA ARG A 46 4.94 -7.72 -4.66
C ARG A 46 4.39 -6.49 -5.37
N VAL A 47 4.14 -5.45 -4.60
CA VAL A 47 3.55 -4.18 -5.03
C VAL A 47 4.63 -3.13 -5.02
N VAL A 48 4.88 -2.51 -6.16
CA VAL A 48 5.69 -1.28 -6.23
C VAL A 48 4.71 -0.12 -6.10
N ALA A 49 4.82 0.70 -5.06
CA ALA A 49 3.96 1.86 -4.93
C ALA A 49 4.13 2.77 -6.14
N ALA A 50 3.03 3.08 -6.81
CA ALA A 50 3.00 4.17 -7.76
C ALA A 50 3.35 5.45 -7.00
N ALA A 51 4.34 6.19 -7.50
CA ALA A 51 4.51 7.57 -7.08
C ALA A 51 3.21 8.29 -7.47
N LEU A 52 2.41 8.67 -6.47
CA LEU A 52 1.31 9.60 -6.66
C LEU A 52 1.96 10.92 -7.05
N VAL A 53 2.17 11.12 -8.35
CA VAL A 53 2.23 12.47 -8.91
C VAL A 53 0.85 13.02 -8.60
N CYS A 54 0.71 13.78 -7.51
CA CYS A 54 -0.41 14.70 -7.44
C CYS A 54 -0.31 15.49 -8.75
N PRO A 55 -1.31 15.41 -9.67
CA PRO A 55 -1.34 16.43 -10.70
C PRO A 55 -1.29 17.77 -9.94
N PRO A 56 -0.43 18.73 -10.35
CA PRO A 56 -0.53 20.06 -9.79
C PRO A 56 -2.00 20.46 -9.89
N GLY A 57 -2.56 20.95 -8.78
CA GLY A 57 -3.96 21.41 -8.77
C GLY A 57 -4.17 22.43 -9.89
N PRO A 58 -5.40 22.58 -10.40
CA PRO A 58 -5.67 23.64 -11.37
C PRO A 58 -5.25 24.99 -10.76
N ASP A 59 -4.42 25.72 -11.49
CA ASP A 59 -4.08 27.12 -11.26
C ASP A 59 -5.36 27.99 -11.34
#